data_AF-A0A4R4R8C0-F1
#
_entry.id   AF-A0A4R4R8C0-F1
#
_cell.length_a   1.000
_cell.length_b   1.000
_cell.length_c   1.000
_cell.angle_alpha   90.00
_cell.angle_beta   90.00
_cell.angle_gamma   90.00
#
_symmetry.space_group_name_H-M   'P 1'
#
loop_
_entity.id
_entity.type
_entity.pdbx_description
1 polymer ?
#
loop_
_entity_poly.entity_id
_entity_poly.type
_entity_poly.pdbx_seq_one_letter_code
_entity_poly.pdbx_strand_id
1 'polypeptide(L)'
;PARPLVWRTPLTGLMTGTAEPGLTAAACVLIGSTGFDGITRTTYWRDNVDPSSVLAGTLGLAAAIAAVAVLYTAALRAGAHLTGQDPAALPGRFAATLLPIALGYTVAHYFSFLVLEGQTTFILLGDPFGTGLDLFGAAGNRVDHDLAGPALTAQVQVNAIVLGHIAGTIAAHDLALRSPDRALRGRLPLAAVMVALTCAGLFALLSG
;
A
#
# COMPACT_ATOMS: atom_id res chain seq x y z
N PRO A 1 -6.58 -7.05 -31.78
CA PRO A 1 -5.13 -7.31 -31.92
C PRO A 1 -4.63 -8.09 -30.67
N ALA A 2 -4.16 -9.32 -30.85
CA ALA A 2 -3.65 -10.14 -29.76
C ALA A 2 -2.31 -9.55 -29.26
N ARG A 3 -2.28 -9.10 -28.00
CA ARG A 3 -1.03 -8.63 -27.36
C ARG A 3 -0.15 -9.86 -27.11
N PRO A 4 1.11 -9.90 -27.61
CA PRO A 4 2.00 -11.01 -27.35
C PRO A 4 2.29 -11.11 -25.84
N LEU A 5 2.30 -12.33 -25.29
CA LEU A 5 2.78 -12.56 -23.92
C LEU A 5 4.29 -12.31 -23.90
N VAL A 6 4.74 -11.41 -23.03
CA VAL A 6 6.15 -11.06 -22.88
C VAL A 6 6.57 -11.34 -21.44
N TRP A 7 7.61 -12.16 -21.26
CA TRP A 7 8.28 -12.30 -19.97
C TRP A 7 9.03 -11.01 -19.66
N ARG A 8 8.68 -10.37 -18.54
CA ARG A 8 9.35 -9.17 -18.03
C ARG A 8 9.77 -9.41 -16.59
N THR A 9 10.94 -8.92 -16.22
CA THR A 9 11.33 -8.86 -14.81
C THR A 9 10.31 -8.01 -14.05
N PRO A 10 9.98 -8.39 -12.80
CA PRO A 10 9.08 -7.59 -11.96
C PRO A 10 9.61 -6.16 -11.90
N LEU A 11 8.70 -5.18 -11.87
CA LEU A 11 8.99 -3.74 -11.83
C LEU A 11 9.44 -3.08 -13.15
N THR A 12 9.70 -3.83 -14.23
CA THR A 12 10.08 -3.25 -15.55
C THR A 12 9.04 -2.26 -16.09
N GLY A 13 7.75 -2.49 -15.79
CA GLY A 13 6.66 -1.61 -16.18
C GLY A 13 6.60 -0.28 -15.41
N LEU A 14 7.29 -0.17 -14.26
CA LEU A 14 7.21 1.03 -13.42
C LEU A 14 7.92 2.23 -14.05
N MET A 15 8.88 1.99 -14.92
CA MET A 15 9.74 3.02 -15.52
C MET A 15 9.32 3.45 -16.93
N THR A 16 8.15 3.02 -17.41
CA THR A 16 7.66 3.41 -18.75
C THR A 16 7.36 4.90 -18.81
N GLY A 17 6.98 5.52 -17.68
CA GLY A 17 6.60 6.93 -17.62
C GLY A 17 5.35 7.26 -18.43
N THR A 18 4.62 6.25 -18.90
CA THR A 18 3.37 6.43 -19.61
C THR A 18 2.24 6.50 -18.60
N ALA A 19 1.48 7.60 -18.62
CA ALA A 19 0.28 7.70 -17.81
C ALA A 19 -0.75 6.68 -18.29
N GLU A 20 -1.04 5.68 -17.47
CA GLU A 20 -2.13 4.73 -17.74
C GLU A 20 -3.44 5.23 -17.11
N PRO A 21 -4.55 5.25 -17.87
CA PRO A 21 -5.85 5.65 -17.33
C PRO A 21 -6.23 4.81 -16.11
N GLY A 22 -6.61 5.48 -15.02
CA GLY A 22 -7.06 4.83 -13.78
C GLY A 22 -5.95 4.36 -12.83
N LEU A 23 -4.69 4.28 -13.26
CA LEU A 23 -3.59 3.79 -12.42
C LEU A 23 -3.38 4.64 -11.17
N THR A 24 -3.43 5.96 -11.32
CA THR A 24 -3.34 6.89 -10.18
C THR A 24 -4.45 6.65 -9.17
N ALA A 25 -5.69 6.48 -9.65
CA ALA A 25 -6.84 6.24 -8.80
C ALA A 25 -6.70 4.90 -8.07
N ALA A 26 -6.33 3.83 -8.78
CA ALA A 26 -6.08 2.53 -8.19
C ALA A 26 -4.99 2.58 -7.11
N ALA A 27 -3.86 3.24 -7.39
CA ALA A 27 -2.78 3.39 -6.41
C ALA A 27 -3.23 4.18 -5.16
N CYS A 28 -4.00 5.26 -5.34
CA CYS A 28 -4.53 6.04 -4.22
C CYS A 28 -5.55 5.25 -3.40
N VAL A 29 -6.41 4.45 -4.03
CA VAL A 29 -7.35 3.56 -3.34
C VAL A 29 -6.61 2.50 -2.55
N LEU A 30 -5.60 1.85 -3.14
CA LEU A 30 -4.80 0.83 -2.46
C LEU A 30 -4.13 1.42 -1.20
N ILE A 31 -3.41 2.53 -1.33
CA ILE A 31 -2.73 3.16 -0.20
C ILE A 31 -3.74 3.71 0.82
N GLY A 32 -4.77 4.41 0.36
CA GLY A 32 -5.77 5.03 1.24
C GLY A 32 -6.60 4.02 2.03
N SER A 33 -6.99 2.90 1.41
CA SER A 33 -7.70 1.81 2.10
C SER A 33 -6.82 1.11 3.13
N THR A 34 -5.55 0.84 2.82
CA THR A 34 -4.59 0.30 3.81
C THR A 34 -4.32 1.30 4.93
N GLY A 35 -4.24 2.59 4.63
CA GLY A 35 -4.09 3.64 5.63
C GLY A 35 -5.29 3.72 6.56
N PHE A 36 -6.51 3.63 6.01
CA PHE A 36 -7.74 3.57 6.80
C PHE A 36 -7.76 2.35 7.73
N ASP A 37 -7.37 1.18 7.24
CA ASP A 37 -7.22 -0.03 8.04
C ASP A 37 -6.22 0.13 9.21
N GLY A 38 -5.16 0.93 9.03
CA GLY A 38 -4.28 1.33 10.13
C GLY A 38 -4.97 2.25 11.15
N ILE A 39 -5.68 3.27 10.65
CA ILE A 39 -6.42 4.23 11.49
C ILE A 39 -7.45 3.51 12.37
N THR A 40 -8.21 2.56 11.82
CA THR A 40 -9.23 1.83 12.58
C THR A 40 -8.66 0.96 13.70
N ARG A 41 -7.37 0.60 13.62
CA ARG A 41 -6.65 -0.13 14.67
C ARG A 41 -6.06 0.76 15.76
N THR A 42 -6.02 2.08 15.60
CA THR A 42 -5.56 2.98 16.66
C THR A 42 -6.52 2.99 17.85
N THR A 43 -5.99 3.27 19.05
CA THR A 43 -6.82 3.43 20.26
C THR A 43 -7.83 4.56 20.10
N TYR A 44 -7.41 5.68 19.50
CA TYR A 44 -8.28 6.82 19.22
C TYR A 44 -9.52 6.42 18.43
N TRP A 45 -9.37 5.69 17.31
CA TRP A 45 -10.54 5.27 16.52
C TRP A 45 -11.43 4.31 17.30
N ARG A 46 -10.84 3.29 17.93
CA ARG A 46 -11.59 2.27 18.69
C ARG A 46 -12.40 2.85 19.84
N ASP A 47 -11.91 3.89 20.48
CA ASP A 47 -12.56 4.50 21.64
C ASP A 47 -13.60 5.58 21.26
N ASN A 48 -13.48 6.17 20.07
CA ASN A 48 -14.31 7.32 19.66
C ASN A 48 -15.31 7.01 18.53
N VAL A 49 -15.19 5.87 17.85
CA VAL A 49 -16.05 5.50 16.73
C VAL A 49 -16.76 4.19 17.02
N ASP A 50 -18.09 4.20 16.91
CA ASP A 50 -18.92 3.01 17.04
C ASP A 50 -18.52 1.97 15.97
N PRO A 51 -18.07 0.76 16.37
CA PRO A 51 -17.67 -0.30 15.44
C PRO A 51 -18.80 -0.76 14.50
N SER A 52 -20.07 -0.56 14.88
CA SER A 52 -21.23 -0.94 14.06
C SER A 52 -21.63 0.12 13.04
N SER A 53 -21.04 1.32 13.11
CA SER A 53 -21.41 2.44 12.25
C SER A 53 -20.81 2.31 10.85
N VAL A 54 -21.59 1.74 9.92
CA VAL A 54 -21.25 1.64 8.49
C VAL A 54 -20.99 3.02 7.89
N LEU A 55 -21.73 4.05 8.32
CA LEU A 55 -21.56 5.41 7.84
C LEU A 55 -20.19 5.98 8.23
N ALA A 56 -19.80 5.85 9.51
CA ALA A 56 -18.50 6.33 9.98
C ALA A 56 -17.35 5.59 9.28
N GLY A 57 -17.47 4.27 9.10
CA GLY A 57 -16.50 3.47 8.36
C GLY A 57 -16.37 3.91 6.89
N THR A 58 -17.51 4.12 6.21
CA THR A 58 -17.52 4.54 4.80
C THR A 58 -16.95 5.93 4.61
N LEU A 59 -17.32 6.89 5.47
CA LEU A 59 -16.79 8.25 5.42
C LEU A 59 -15.30 8.28 5.77
N GLY A 60 -14.86 7.49 6.75
CA GLY A 60 -13.45 7.36 7.11
C GLY A 60 -12.60 6.80 5.97
N LEU A 61 -13.08 5.74 5.32
CA LEU A 61 -12.42 5.16 4.14
C LEU A 61 -12.35 6.16 2.99
N ALA A 62 -13.46 6.82 2.66
CA ALA A 62 -13.50 7.82 1.60
C ALA A 62 -12.57 9.00 1.91
N ALA A 63 -12.53 9.46 3.16
CA ALA A 63 -11.64 10.53 3.61
C ALA A 63 -10.16 10.13 3.52
N ALA A 64 -9.80 8.90 3.90
CA ALA A 64 -8.42 8.42 3.80
C ALA A 64 -7.96 8.35 2.33
N ILE A 65 -8.78 7.79 1.44
CA ILE A 65 -8.49 7.74 -0.01
C ILE A 65 -8.37 9.16 -0.59
N ALA A 66 -9.29 10.06 -0.23
CA ALA A 66 -9.26 11.45 -0.67
C ALA A 66 -8.01 12.18 -0.18
N ALA A 67 -7.62 11.98 1.09
CA ALA A 67 -6.42 12.57 1.66
C ALA A 67 -5.16 12.14 0.91
N VAL A 68 -4.99 10.84 0.63
CA VAL A 68 -3.87 10.32 -0.17
C VAL A 68 -3.87 10.91 -1.58
N ALA A 69 -5.02 10.92 -2.26
CA ALA A 69 -5.15 11.46 -3.61
C ALA A 69 -4.80 12.96 -3.67
N VAL A 70 -5.28 13.74 -2.70
CA VAL A 70 -4.99 15.18 -2.60
C VAL A 70 -3.51 15.41 -2.33
N LEU A 71 -2.91 14.74 -1.34
CA LEU A 71 -1.50 14.89 -1.00
C LEU A 71 -0.60 14.52 -2.19
N TYR A 72 -0.86 13.38 -2.84
CA TYR A 72 -0.10 12.92 -3.99
C TYR A 72 -0.21 13.89 -5.19
N THR A 73 -1.43 14.30 -5.55
CA THR A 73 -1.62 15.18 -6.70
C THR A 73 -1.10 16.58 -6.43
N ALA A 74 -1.27 17.12 -5.22
CA ALA A 74 -0.74 18.42 -4.82
C ALA A 74 0.80 18.42 -4.85
N ALA A 75 1.44 17.36 -4.32
CA ALA A 75 2.88 17.19 -4.33
C ALA A 75 3.46 17.26 -5.76
N LEU A 76 2.87 16.50 -6.68
CA LEU A 76 3.34 16.44 -8.06
C LEU A 76 3.00 17.69 -8.85
N ARG A 77 1.84 18.32 -8.63
CA ARG A 77 1.52 19.61 -9.25
C ARG A 77 2.49 20.69 -8.78
N ALA A 78 2.77 20.78 -7.48
CA ALA A 78 3.76 21.70 -6.94
C ALA A 78 5.16 21.44 -7.52
N GLY A 79 5.56 20.17 -7.60
CA GLY A 79 6.80 19.77 -8.28
C GLY A 79 6.85 20.22 -9.74
N ALA A 80 5.76 20.01 -10.48
CA ALA A 80 5.63 20.39 -11.89
C ALA A 80 5.80 21.90 -12.10
N HIS A 81 5.18 22.72 -11.23
CA HIS A 81 5.35 24.18 -11.27
C HIS A 81 6.81 24.61 -11.03
N LEU A 82 7.54 23.91 -10.15
CA LEU A 82 8.95 24.19 -9.87
C LEU A 82 9.90 23.75 -11.00
N THR A 83 9.50 22.75 -11.79
CA THR A 83 10.29 22.19 -12.89
C THR A 83 9.86 22.66 -14.28
N GLY A 84 8.79 23.45 -14.38
CA GLY A 84 8.23 23.90 -15.68
C GLY A 84 7.57 22.77 -16.47
N GLN A 85 7.11 21.72 -15.80
CA GLN A 85 6.39 20.61 -16.43
C GLN A 85 4.88 20.81 -16.38
N ASP A 86 4.13 20.08 -17.20
CA ASP A 86 2.67 20.09 -17.14
C ASP A 86 2.15 19.49 -15.81
N PRO A 87 1.51 20.29 -14.94
CA PRO A 87 0.97 19.82 -13.66
C PRO A 87 -0.15 18.79 -13.81
N ALA A 88 -0.84 18.74 -14.96
CA ALA A 88 -1.92 17.78 -15.20
C ALA A 88 -1.38 16.39 -15.56
N ALA A 89 -0.25 16.32 -16.28
CA ALA A 89 0.32 15.06 -16.76
C ALA A 89 1.15 14.31 -15.70
N LEU A 90 1.77 15.05 -14.76
CA LEU A 90 2.74 14.47 -13.83
C LEU A 90 2.16 13.40 -12.89
N PRO A 91 0.95 13.56 -12.30
CA PRO A 91 0.35 12.54 -11.45
C PRO A 91 0.11 11.19 -12.14
N GLY A 92 -0.26 11.21 -13.42
CA GLY A 92 -0.42 9.98 -14.21
C GLY A 92 0.92 9.32 -14.50
N ARG A 93 1.93 10.12 -14.86
CA ARG A 93 3.27 9.65 -15.21
C ARG A 93 3.98 8.93 -14.06
N PHE A 94 3.82 9.41 -12.83
CA PHE A 94 4.48 8.86 -11.65
C PHE A 94 3.62 7.84 -10.89
N ALA A 95 2.38 7.58 -11.31
CA ALA A 95 1.46 6.72 -10.57
C ALA A 95 2.03 5.32 -10.29
N ALA A 96 2.80 4.79 -11.25
CA ALA A 96 3.40 3.48 -11.12
C ALA A 96 4.39 3.39 -9.95
N THR A 97 5.05 4.48 -9.59
CA THR A 97 6.06 4.51 -8.51
C THR A 97 5.43 4.36 -7.12
N LEU A 98 4.11 4.48 -7.01
CA LEU A 98 3.36 4.19 -5.79
C LEU A 98 3.13 2.70 -5.56
N LEU A 99 3.22 1.84 -6.58
CA LEU A 99 2.93 0.41 -6.45
C LEU A 99 3.85 -0.31 -5.45
N PRO A 100 5.17 -0.08 -5.43
CA PRO A 100 6.04 -0.70 -4.43
C PRO A 100 5.65 -0.30 -2.99
N ILE A 101 5.21 0.93 -2.80
CA ILE A 101 4.74 1.43 -1.50
C ILE A 101 3.44 0.71 -1.13
N ALA A 102 2.45 0.70 -2.03
CA ALA A 102 1.19 0.02 -1.82
C ALA A 102 1.40 -1.46 -1.46
N LEU A 103 2.29 -2.15 -2.16
CA LEU A 103 2.66 -3.54 -1.86
C LEU A 103 3.27 -3.69 -0.46
N GLY A 104 4.21 -2.81 -0.09
CA GLY A 104 4.80 -2.80 1.25
C GLY A 104 3.77 -2.60 2.35
N TYR A 105 2.82 -1.68 2.16
CA TYR A 105 1.69 -1.47 3.09
C TYR A 105 0.77 -2.69 3.17
N THR A 106 0.42 -3.30 2.03
CA THR A 106 -0.40 -4.53 2.02
C THR A 106 0.26 -5.65 2.81
N VAL A 107 1.56 -5.90 2.59
CA VAL A 107 2.28 -6.93 3.35
C VAL A 107 2.31 -6.58 4.83
N ALA A 108 2.63 -5.35 5.19
CA ALA A 108 2.69 -4.93 6.59
C ALA A 108 1.34 -5.10 7.31
N HIS A 109 0.25 -4.66 6.69
CA HIS A 109 -1.07 -4.66 7.34
C HIS A 109 -1.73 -6.04 7.37
N TYR A 110 -1.48 -6.88 6.37
CA TYR A 110 -2.18 -8.16 6.22
C TYR A 110 -1.31 -9.39 6.51
N PHE A 111 -0.04 -9.25 6.90
CA PHE A 111 0.82 -10.41 7.21
C PHE A 111 0.25 -11.31 8.30
N SER A 112 -0.07 -10.76 9.48
CA SER A 112 -0.59 -11.57 10.59
C SER A 112 -1.95 -12.17 10.25
N PHE A 113 -2.81 -11.41 9.57
CA PHE A 113 -4.08 -11.91 9.05
C PHE A 113 -3.89 -13.10 8.10
N LEU A 114 -2.98 -12.98 7.12
CA LEU A 114 -2.68 -14.05 6.18
C LEU A 114 -2.17 -15.30 6.88
N VAL A 115 -1.29 -15.16 7.88
CA VAL A 115 -0.70 -16.29 8.60
C VAL A 115 -1.74 -16.95 9.52
N LEU A 116 -2.52 -16.19 10.26
CA LEU A 116 -3.46 -16.73 11.25
C LEU A 116 -4.75 -17.22 10.58
N GLU A 117 -5.40 -16.39 9.77
CA GLU A 117 -6.62 -16.80 9.06
C GLU A 117 -6.33 -17.77 7.91
N GLY A 118 -5.11 -17.75 7.36
CA GLY A 118 -4.67 -18.78 6.42
C GLY A 118 -4.62 -20.16 7.07
N GLN A 119 -4.16 -20.26 8.33
CA GLN A 119 -4.23 -21.51 9.09
C GLN A 119 -5.67 -21.94 9.32
N THR A 120 -6.54 -21.04 9.80
CA THR A 120 -7.97 -21.31 9.97
C THR A 120 -8.60 -21.84 8.68
N THR A 121 -8.35 -21.16 7.57
CA THR A 121 -8.87 -21.54 6.25
C THR A 121 -8.38 -22.93 5.85
N PHE A 122 -7.10 -23.22 6.03
CA PHE A 122 -6.53 -24.53 5.70
C PHE A 122 -7.11 -25.66 6.56
N ILE A 123 -7.29 -25.42 7.87
CA ILE A 123 -7.91 -26.38 8.80
C ILE A 123 -9.36 -26.67 8.40
N LEU A 124 -10.16 -25.63 8.12
CA LEU A 124 -11.55 -25.78 7.70
C LEU A 124 -11.69 -26.44 6.33
N LEU A 125 -10.73 -26.21 5.43
CA LEU A 125 -10.68 -26.90 4.14
C LEU A 125 -10.41 -28.40 4.28
N GLY A 126 -9.82 -28.83 5.41
CA GLY A 126 -9.64 -30.24 5.77
C GLY A 126 -10.95 -31.00 5.87
N ASP A 127 -11.94 -30.44 6.57
CA ASP A 127 -13.30 -30.99 6.73
C ASP A 127 -14.37 -29.95 6.36
N PRO A 128 -14.58 -29.65 5.07
CA PRO A 128 -15.41 -28.54 4.64
C PRO A 128 -16.90 -28.74 4.96
N PHE A 129 -17.33 -29.98 5.23
CA PHE A 129 -18.72 -30.33 5.51
C PHE A 129 -18.96 -30.72 6.98
N GLY A 130 -17.94 -30.72 7.84
CA GLY A 130 -18.07 -31.13 9.24
C GLY A 130 -18.42 -32.61 9.41
N THR A 131 -18.00 -33.45 8.45
CA THR A 131 -18.34 -34.88 8.39
C THR A 131 -17.27 -35.79 8.99
N GLY A 132 -16.18 -35.21 9.50
CA GLY A 132 -14.97 -35.94 9.90
C GLY A 132 -14.09 -36.34 8.70
N LEU A 133 -14.38 -35.80 7.52
CA LEU A 133 -13.55 -35.96 6.33
C LEU A 133 -12.26 -35.18 6.58
N ASP A 134 -11.13 -35.84 6.77
CA ASP A 134 -9.85 -35.16 7.03
C ASP A 134 -8.96 -35.21 5.78
N LEU A 135 -9.25 -34.32 4.82
CA LEU A 135 -8.59 -34.31 3.50
C LEU A 135 -7.08 -34.07 3.56
N PHE A 136 -6.61 -33.35 4.58
CA PHE A 136 -5.23 -32.89 4.68
C PHE A 136 -4.55 -33.31 5.98
N GLY A 137 -5.17 -34.15 6.81
CA GLY A 137 -4.62 -34.48 8.13
C GLY A 137 -4.66 -33.30 9.11
N ALA A 138 -5.51 -32.31 8.84
CA ALA A 138 -5.53 -31.01 9.52
C ALA A 138 -6.79 -30.81 10.37
N ALA A 139 -7.78 -31.71 10.27
CA ALA A 139 -9.01 -31.64 11.05
C ALA A 139 -8.70 -31.71 12.55
N GLY A 140 -9.17 -30.72 13.32
CA GLY A 140 -8.93 -30.63 14.76
C GLY A 140 -7.62 -29.96 15.18
N ASN A 141 -6.76 -29.55 14.23
CA ASN A 141 -5.63 -28.69 14.54
C ASN A 141 -6.09 -27.34 15.07
N ARG A 142 -5.24 -26.69 15.87
CA ARG A 142 -5.47 -25.34 16.40
C ARG A 142 -4.55 -24.36 15.69
N VAL A 143 -5.00 -23.11 15.56
CA VAL A 143 -4.17 -22.02 15.05
C VAL A 143 -2.98 -21.82 15.99
N ASP A 144 -1.78 -21.82 15.42
CA ASP A 144 -0.56 -21.46 16.11
C ASP A 144 -0.36 -19.94 15.99
N HIS A 145 -0.48 -19.27 17.14
CA HIS A 145 -0.32 -17.83 17.23
C HIS A 145 1.14 -17.39 17.27
N ASP A 146 2.08 -18.29 17.56
CA ASP A 146 3.51 -17.96 17.62
C ASP A 146 4.08 -17.67 16.23
N LEU A 147 3.50 -18.28 15.18
CA LEU A 147 3.86 -18.03 13.77
C LEU A 147 3.62 -16.58 13.31
N ALA A 148 2.78 -15.83 14.01
CA ALA A 148 2.55 -14.40 13.80
C ALA A 148 2.72 -13.60 15.09
N GLY A 149 3.63 -14.03 15.97
CA GLY A 149 3.89 -13.39 17.25
C GLY A 149 4.23 -11.89 17.11
N PRO A 150 4.00 -11.07 18.16
CA PRO A 150 4.10 -9.61 18.06
C PRO A 150 5.45 -9.10 17.52
N ALA A 151 6.56 -9.70 17.96
CA ALA A 151 7.90 -9.31 17.54
C ALA A 151 8.15 -9.58 16.04
N LEU A 152 7.75 -10.76 15.55
CA LEU A 152 7.89 -11.11 14.14
C LEU A 152 7.00 -10.23 13.27
N THR A 153 5.74 -10.04 13.68
CA THR A 153 4.79 -9.19 12.96
C THR A 153 5.31 -7.76 12.85
N ALA A 154 5.84 -7.18 13.94
CA ALA A 154 6.45 -5.86 13.92
C ALA A 154 7.66 -5.80 12.98
N GLN A 155 8.53 -6.82 12.99
CA GLN A 155 9.69 -6.88 12.10
C GLN A 155 9.26 -6.95 10.63
N VAL A 156 8.29 -7.79 10.28
CA VAL A 156 7.77 -7.89 8.89
C VAL A 156 7.15 -6.56 8.46
N GLN A 157 6.35 -5.94 9.33
CA GLN A 157 5.73 -4.64 9.06
C GLN A 157 6.75 -3.56 8.72
N VAL A 158 7.74 -3.36 9.59
CA VAL A 158 8.76 -2.33 9.40
C VAL A 158 9.56 -2.59 8.12
N ASN A 159 10.02 -3.82 7.89
CA ASN A 159 10.81 -4.13 6.69
C ASN A 159 9.99 -3.98 5.40
N ALA A 160 8.73 -4.43 5.39
CA ALA A 160 7.87 -4.31 4.22
C ALA A 160 7.62 -2.84 3.86
N ILE A 161 7.34 -1.99 4.85
CA ILE A 161 7.15 -0.54 4.64
C ILE A 161 8.45 0.09 4.12
N VAL A 162 9.58 -0.15 4.77
CA VAL A 162 10.87 0.44 4.40
C VAL A 162 11.29 0.03 2.99
N LEU A 163 11.25 -1.27 2.68
CA LEU A 163 11.63 -1.78 1.36
C LEU A 163 10.68 -1.28 0.26
N GLY A 164 9.38 -1.21 0.53
CA GLY A 164 8.40 -0.65 -0.39
C GLY A 164 8.67 0.82 -0.73
N HIS A 165 9.02 1.62 0.28
CA HIS A 165 9.39 3.02 0.08
C HIS A 165 10.72 3.18 -0.66
N ILE A 166 11.76 2.41 -0.31
CA ILE A 166 13.04 2.44 -1.02
C ILE A 166 12.83 2.15 -2.51
N ALA A 167 12.10 1.09 -2.83
CA ALA A 167 11.80 0.72 -4.22
C ALA A 167 10.96 1.80 -4.93
N GLY A 168 9.95 2.36 -4.27
CA GLY A 168 9.12 3.44 -4.83
C GLY A 168 9.91 4.72 -5.09
N THR A 169 10.78 5.10 -4.16
CA THR A 169 11.65 6.28 -4.27
C THR A 169 12.69 6.11 -5.37
N ILE A 170 13.33 4.94 -5.48
CA ILE A 170 14.27 4.64 -6.58
C ILE A 170 13.54 4.73 -7.93
N ALA A 171 12.36 4.12 -8.05
CA ALA A 171 11.58 4.17 -9.28
C ALA A 171 11.18 5.61 -9.66
N ALA A 172 10.76 6.42 -8.69
CA ALA A 172 10.46 7.84 -8.91
C ALA A 172 11.70 8.65 -9.28
N HIS A 173 12.85 8.36 -8.65
CA HIS A 173 14.11 9.01 -8.94
C HIS A 173 14.57 8.74 -10.38
N ASP A 174 14.61 7.46 -10.77
CA ASP A 174 15.02 7.04 -12.11
C ASP A 174 14.09 7.58 -13.18
N LEU A 175 12.78 7.60 -12.92
CA LEU A 175 11.80 8.17 -13.83
C LEU A 175 11.99 9.69 -14.01
N ALA A 176 12.33 10.40 -12.93
CA ALA A 176 12.61 11.83 -12.97
C ALA A 176 13.90 12.14 -13.76
N LEU A 177 14.94 11.31 -13.64
CA LEU A 177 16.20 11.46 -14.39
C LEU A 177 16.03 11.29 -15.90
N ARG A 178 15.02 10.56 -16.35
CA ARG A 178 14.70 10.38 -17.78
C ARG A 178 14.01 11.60 -18.40
N SER A 179 13.67 12.62 -17.61
CA SER A 179 13.08 13.85 -18.13
C SER A 179 14.17 14.81 -18.61
N PRO A 180 14.17 15.26 -19.89
CA PRO A 180 15.28 16.03 -20.47
C PRO A 180 15.49 17.43 -19.86
N ASP A 181 14.48 17.99 -19.18
CA ASP A 181 14.50 19.38 -18.73
C ASP A 181 14.64 19.52 -17.21
N ARG A 182 15.75 20.16 -16.82
CA ARG A 182 16.02 20.80 -15.51
C ARG A 182 16.00 19.87 -14.30
N ALA A 183 17.03 19.03 -14.28
CA ALA A 183 17.22 17.91 -13.38
C ALA A 183 17.37 18.18 -11.87
N LEU A 184 17.39 19.39 -11.30
CA LEU A 184 17.76 19.56 -9.87
C LEU A 184 16.68 20.10 -8.90
N ARG A 185 15.73 20.95 -9.33
CA ARG A 185 14.86 21.69 -8.39
C ARG A 185 13.57 20.98 -7.99
N GLY A 186 13.09 20.03 -8.78
CA GLY A 186 11.87 19.25 -8.47
C GLY A 186 12.06 18.07 -7.51
N ARG A 187 13.27 17.88 -6.96
CA ARG A 187 13.65 16.68 -6.17
C ARG A 187 13.13 16.69 -4.73
N LEU A 188 12.96 17.88 -4.14
CA LEU A 188 12.61 18.06 -2.73
C LEU A 188 11.12 17.81 -2.40
N PRO A 189 10.14 18.22 -3.22
CA PRO A 189 8.72 18.04 -2.87
C PRO A 189 8.30 16.56 -2.81
N LEU A 190 8.78 15.76 -3.76
CA LEU A 190 8.45 14.33 -3.87
C LEU A 190 9.10 13.53 -2.74
N ALA A 191 10.36 13.83 -2.42
CA ALA A 191 11.05 13.26 -1.26
C ALA A 191 10.39 13.68 0.06
N ALA A 192 10.00 14.95 0.21
CA ALA A 192 9.31 15.44 1.42
C ALA A 192 7.95 14.78 1.61
N VAL A 193 7.19 14.55 0.54
CA VAL A 193 5.90 13.86 0.59
C VAL A 193 6.07 12.39 0.91
N MET A 194 7.08 11.74 0.33
CA MET A 194 7.44 10.36 0.69
C MET A 194 7.83 10.23 2.16
N VAL A 195 8.67 11.14 2.67
CA VAL A 195 9.06 11.19 4.09
C VAL A 195 7.85 11.46 4.98
N ALA A 196 7.00 12.42 4.63
CA ALA A 196 5.78 12.71 5.39
C ALA A 196 4.82 11.52 5.41
N LEU A 197 4.68 10.80 4.29
CA LEU A 197 3.85 9.60 4.21
C LEU A 197 4.43 8.45 5.05
N THR A 198 5.77 8.27 5.05
CA THR A 198 6.44 7.31 5.93
C THR A 198 6.28 7.68 7.40
N CYS A 199 6.47 8.95 7.76
CA CYS A 199 6.26 9.42 9.12
C CYS A 199 4.80 9.21 9.58
N ALA A 200 3.82 9.48 8.71
CA ALA A 200 2.41 9.24 9.00
C ALA A 200 2.11 7.73 9.14
N GLY A 201 2.70 6.89 8.28
CA GLY A 201 2.57 5.43 8.36
C GLY A 201 3.18 4.86 9.64
N LEU A 202 4.38 5.32 10.02
CA LEU A 202 5.04 4.93 11.27
C LEU A 202 4.26 5.43 12.49
N PHE A 203 3.73 6.65 12.45
CA PHE A 203 2.89 7.17 13.53
C PHE A 203 1.62 6.35 13.71
N ALA A 204 0.92 6.02 12.63
CA ALA A 204 -0.26 5.15 12.68
C ALA A 204 0.06 3.75 13.22
N LEU A 205 1.27 3.24 12.95
CA LEU A 205 1.72 1.93 13.41
C LEU A 205 2.15 1.93 14.89
N LEU A 206 2.72 3.03 15.38
CA LEU A 206 3.20 3.19 16.76
C LEU A 206 2.12 3.72 17.74
N SER A 207 0.99 4.21 17.23
CA SER A 207 -0.14 4.70 18.02
C SER A 207 -1.25 3.67 18.27
N GLY A 208 -1.01 2.41 17.85
CA GLY A 208 -1.87 1.25 18.06
C GLY A 208 -1.60 0.54 19.37
#